data_AF-G3IIQ3-F1
#
_entry.id   AF-G3IIQ3-F1
#
_cell.length_a   1.000
_cell.length_b   1.000
_cell.length_c   1.000
_cell.angle_alpha   90.00
_cell.angle_beta   90.00
_cell.angle_gamma   90.00
#
_symmetry.space_group_name_H-M   'P 1'
#
loop_
_entity.id
_entity.type
_entity.pdbx_description
1 polymer ?
#
loop_
_entity_poly.entity_id
_entity_poly.type
_entity_poly.pdbx_seq_one_letter_code
_entity_poly.pdbx_strand_id
1 'polypeptide(L)'
;MQNLLWNEASTISTLEYLPPHLFPPVFKEAFTGRHMQLLKAMVAAWPFSYLPVGALMETPNVELLQAVLGGVDILQAQKVRPSRWKLRVLDLRNVNQDFLNVWASRKSWYYCSTEHESEKKDNEMRPDVKVVTDLSLRCHLKEHQTCLLQWAQQRKDSVQLSCVKMEICDFPAEIIKEFLDIFPPEELHLTTNSVLPLLHHIASHLGHMTKLRKCHLSHIFVHGYCDQMVVGCVFMNAISAAVGNYQEKQGSPPCPRAQINQ
;
A
#
# COMPACT_ATOMS: atom_id res chain seq x y z
N MET A 1 -27.51 -18.05 -13.75
CA MET A 1 -26.92 -17.79 -12.42
C MET A 1 -27.52 -16.48 -11.87
N GLN A 2 -28.85 -16.35 -11.84
CA GLN A 2 -29.54 -15.04 -11.71
C GLN A 2 -30.35 -14.87 -10.42
N ASN A 3 -30.28 -15.82 -9.48
CA ASN A 3 -31.10 -15.81 -8.26
C ASN A 3 -30.30 -15.85 -6.94
N LEU A 4 -28.96 -15.70 -6.98
CA LEU A 4 -28.12 -15.82 -5.77
C LEU A 4 -28.03 -14.53 -4.94
N LEU A 5 -28.30 -13.36 -5.50
CA LEU A 5 -27.96 -12.07 -4.85
C LEU A 5 -29.10 -11.37 -4.09
N TRP A 6 -30.33 -11.89 -4.12
CA TRP A 6 -31.47 -11.21 -3.49
C TRP A 6 -31.51 -11.29 -1.96
N ASN A 7 -30.62 -12.08 -1.35
CA ASN A 7 -30.49 -12.13 0.10
C ASN A 7 -29.01 -12.17 0.48
N GLU A 8 -28.41 -10.99 0.66
CA GLU A 8 -27.02 -10.84 1.12
C GLU A 8 -26.78 -11.62 2.41
N ALA A 9 -27.73 -11.62 3.35
CA ALA A 9 -27.59 -12.36 4.61
C ALA A 9 -27.53 -13.88 4.41
N SER A 10 -28.33 -14.43 3.50
CA SER A 10 -28.30 -15.86 3.13
C SER A 10 -27.03 -16.24 2.34
N THR A 11 -26.54 -15.33 1.49
CA THR A 11 -25.31 -15.56 0.74
C THR A 11 -24.10 -15.54 1.66
N ILE A 12 -24.06 -14.60 2.61
CA ILE A 12 -23.00 -14.47 3.60
C ILE A 12 -22.93 -15.73 4.49
N SER A 13 -24.07 -16.24 4.96
CA SER A 13 -24.11 -17.44 5.80
C SER A 13 -23.66 -18.71 5.08
N THR A 14 -23.65 -18.71 3.74
CA THR A 14 -23.24 -19.85 2.91
C THR A 14 -21.84 -19.72 2.33
N LEU A 15 -21.11 -18.61 2.56
CA LEU A 15 -19.74 -18.40 2.07
C LEU A 15 -18.77 -19.50 2.54
N GLU A 16 -18.98 -20.06 3.72
CA GLU A 16 -18.16 -21.17 4.24
C GLU A 16 -18.29 -22.46 3.41
N TYR A 17 -19.38 -22.61 2.65
CA TYR A 17 -19.63 -23.78 1.81
C TYR A 17 -19.40 -23.50 0.33
N LEU A 18 -19.24 -22.23 -0.06
CA LEU A 18 -19.00 -21.84 -1.45
C LEU A 18 -17.70 -22.49 -1.96
N PRO A 19 -17.69 -23.21 -3.10
CA PRO A 19 -16.46 -23.74 -3.68
C PRO A 19 -15.44 -22.64 -4.03
N PRO A 20 -14.14 -22.80 -3.76
CA PRO A 20 -13.13 -21.76 -4.00
C PRO A 20 -13.11 -21.20 -5.43
N HIS A 21 -13.34 -22.04 -6.44
CA HIS A 21 -13.34 -21.60 -7.85
C HIS A 21 -14.51 -20.65 -8.20
N LEU A 22 -15.57 -20.60 -7.37
CA LEU A 22 -16.68 -19.67 -7.54
C LEU A 22 -16.47 -18.33 -6.81
N PHE A 23 -15.48 -18.22 -5.92
CA PHE A 23 -15.22 -16.95 -5.22
C PHE A 23 -14.89 -15.79 -6.17
N PRO A 24 -13.96 -15.93 -7.14
CA PRO A 24 -13.63 -14.82 -8.04
C PRO A 24 -14.80 -14.32 -8.90
N PRO A 25 -15.58 -15.17 -9.60
CA PRO A 25 -16.71 -14.68 -10.37
C PRO A 25 -17.80 -14.04 -9.49
N VAL A 26 -18.13 -14.64 -8.33
CA VAL A 26 -19.12 -14.06 -7.40
C VAL A 26 -18.62 -12.75 -6.81
N PHE A 27 -17.32 -12.62 -6.52
CA PHE A 27 -16.72 -11.39 -6.02
C PHE A 27 -16.79 -10.27 -7.05
N LYS A 28 -16.49 -10.58 -8.32
CA LYS A 28 -16.64 -9.62 -9.43
C LYS A 28 -18.10 -9.16 -9.55
N GLU A 29 -19.06 -10.09 -9.46
CA GLU A 29 -20.49 -9.77 -9.50
C GLU A 29 -20.92 -8.90 -8.30
N ALA A 30 -20.50 -9.27 -7.08
CA ALA A 30 -20.73 -8.47 -5.87
C ALA A 30 -20.13 -7.07 -5.98
N PHE A 31 -18.94 -6.97 -6.59
CA PHE A 31 -18.23 -5.72 -6.81
C PHE A 31 -18.98 -4.82 -7.79
N THR A 32 -19.30 -5.33 -8.98
CA THR A 32 -20.03 -4.60 -10.03
C THR A 32 -21.44 -4.22 -9.56
N GLY A 33 -22.13 -5.12 -8.86
CA GLY A 33 -23.46 -4.88 -8.28
C GLY A 33 -23.47 -4.01 -7.02
N ARG A 34 -22.29 -3.60 -6.53
CA ARG A 34 -22.13 -2.77 -5.31
C ARG A 34 -22.77 -3.40 -4.05
N HIS A 35 -22.64 -4.71 -3.90
CA HIS A 35 -23.10 -5.47 -2.72
C HIS A 35 -22.08 -5.35 -1.58
N MET A 36 -22.04 -4.19 -0.90
CA MET A 36 -20.98 -3.85 0.07
C MET A 36 -20.82 -4.86 1.21
N GLN A 37 -21.93 -5.36 1.78
CA GLN A 37 -21.86 -6.32 2.90
C GLN A 37 -21.33 -7.68 2.43
N LEU A 38 -21.76 -8.12 1.24
CA LEU A 38 -21.25 -9.33 0.63
C LEU A 38 -19.76 -9.20 0.30
N LEU A 39 -19.33 -8.08 -0.29
CA LEU A 39 -17.92 -7.80 -0.55
C LEU A 39 -17.08 -7.87 0.72
N LYS A 40 -17.52 -7.19 1.78
CA LYS A 40 -16.86 -7.18 3.08
C LYS A 40 -16.69 -8.60 3.62
N ALA A 41 -17.75 -9.41 3.57
CA ALA A 41 -17.73 -10.80 4.01
C ALA A 41 -16.83 -11.67 3.13
N MET A 42 -16.85 -11.47 1.80
CA MET A 42 -16.03 -12.24 0.85
C MET A 42 -14.55 -11.93 0.98
N VAL A 43 -14.14 -10.68 1.24
CA VAL A 43 -12.74 -10.35 1.52
C VAL A 43 -12.27 -11.07 2.79
N ALA A 44 -13.08 -11.08 3.84
CA ALA A 44 -12.76 -11.80 5.07
C ALA A 44 -12.65 -13.32 4.84
N ALA A 45 -13.59 -13.88 4.08
CA ALA A 45 -13.69 -15.29 3.75
C ALA A 45 -12.83 -15.73 2.55
N TRP A 46 -11.95 -14.84 2.05
CA TRP A 46 -11.29 -15.06 0.78
C TRP A 46 -10.38 -16.30 0.83
N PRO A 47 -10.58 -17.30 -0.07
CA PRO A 47 -9.97 -18.61 0.09
C PRO A 47 -8.55 -18.71 -0.48
N PHE A 48 -8.01 -17.59 -0.98
CA PHE A 48 -6.71 -17.52 -1.62
C PHE A 48 -5.79 -16.52 -0.91
N SER A 49 -4.49 -16.69 -1.03
CA SER A 49 -3.49 -15.83 -0.34
C SER A 49 -3.38 -14.38 -0.83
N TYR A 50 -3.86 -14.05 -2.01
CA TYR A 50 -3.78 -12.71 -2.63
C TYR A 50 -5.15 -12.28 -3.21
N LEU A 51 -5.39 -10.98 -3.33
CA LEU A 51 -6.65 -10.48 -3.88
C LEU A 51 -6.38 -9.17 -4.64
N PRO A 52 -6.43 -9.17 -5.99
CA PRO A 52 -6.15 -7.99 -6.81
C PRO A 52 -7.38 -7.11 -7.01
N VAL A 53 -7.88 -6.46 -5.95
CA VAL A 53 -9.06 -5.58 -6.05
C VAL A 53 -8.79 -4.38 -6.96
N GLY A 54 -7.56 -3.88 -7.04
CA GLY A 54 -7.20 -2.74 -7.89
C GLY A 54 -7.53 -2.95 -9.37
N ALA A 55 -7.56 -4.21 -9.84
CA ALA A 55 -7.99 -4.56 -11.20
C ALA A 55 -9.51 -4.38 -11.45
N LEU A 56 -10.31 -4.31 -10.39
CA LEU A 56 -11.75 -4.01 -10.45
C LEU A 56 -12.05 -2.53 -10.13
N MET A 57 -11.14 -1.87 -9.40
CA MET A 57 -11.23 -0.46 -9.01
C MET A 57 -10.53 0.46 -10.01
N GLU A 58 -10.87 0.38 -11.29
CA GLU A 58 -10.32 1.29 -12.32
C GLU A 58 -10.56 2.75 -11.95
N THR A 59 -11.75 3.04 -11.42
CA THR A 59 -12.09 4.32 -10.81
C THR A 59 -12.19 4.14 -9.29
N PRO A 60 -11.42 4.93 -8.50
CA PRO A 60 -11.49 4.82 -7.05
C PRO A 60 -12.89 5.22 -6.52
N ASN A 61 -13.52 4.30 -5.80
CA ASN A 61 -14.81 4.52 -5.14
C ASN A 61 -14.65 4.28 -3.63
N VAL A 62 -15.08 5.26 -2.82
CA VAL A 62 -14.86 5.24 -1.37
C VAL A 62 -15.66 4.15 -0.66
N GLU A 63 -16.91 3.91 -1.06
CA GLU A 63 -17.77 2.88 -0.43
C GLU A 63 -17.21 1.47 -0.69
N LEU A 64 -16.82 1.19 -1.92
CA LEU A 64 -16.17 -0.07 -2.31
C LEU A 64 -14.86 -0.27 -1.54
N LEU A 65 -14.06 0.80 -1.40
CA LEU A 65 -12.81 0.73 -0.65
C LEU A 65 -13.07 0.44 0.83
N GLN A 66 -14.04 1.12 1.44
CA GLN A 66 -14.44 0.88 2.83
C GLN A 66 -14.94 -0.54 3.05
N ALA A 67 -15.72 -1.10 2.12
CA ALA A 67 -16.18 -2.48 2.20
C ALA A 67 -15.00 -3.46 2.16
N VAL A 68 -14.05 -3.24 1.24
CA VAL A 68 -12.86 -4.08 1.09
C VAL A 68 -11.96 -4.01 2.33
N LEU A 69 -11.63 -2.81 2.80
CA LEU A 69 -10.82 -2.59 4.01
C LEU A 69 -11.53 -3.11 5.27
N GLY A 70 -12.84 -2.94 5.36
CA GLY A 70 -13.64 -3.50 6.44
C GLY A 70 -13.66 -5.04 6.45
N GLY A 71 -13.47 -5.69 5.31
CA GLY A 71 -13.29 -7.13 5.23
C GLY A 71 -11.93 -7.58 5.78
N VAL A 72 -10.89 -6.77 5.57
CA VAL A 72 -9.58 -6.96 6.23
C VAL A 72 -9.72 -6.82 7.74
N ASP A 73 -10.48 -5.83 8.22
CA ASP A 73 -10.72 -5.65 9.66
C ASP A 73 -11.41 -6.86 10.30
N ILE A 74 -12.47 -7.36 9.66
CA ILE A 74 -13.15 -8.59 10.11
C ILE A 74 -12.15 -9.73 10.17
N LEU A 75 -11.33 -9.87 9.13
CA LEU A 75 -10.38 -10.94 9.04
C LEU A 75 -9.32 -10.88 10.15
N GLN A 76 -8.82 -9.68 10.45
CA GLN A 76 -7.87 -9.47 11.52
C GLN A 76 -8.47 -9.66 12.90
N ALA A 77 -9.75 -9.32 13.10
CA ALA A 77 -10.43 -9.47 14.38
C ALA A 77 -10.71 -10.94 14.75
N GLN A 78 -10.72 -11.87 13.79
CA GLN A 78 -11.04 -13.28 14.02
C GLN A 78 -9.99 -13.99 14.88
N LYS A 79 -10.41 -14.52 16.02
CA LYS A 79 -9.56 -15.34 16.91
C LYS A 79 -9.34 -16.74 16.35
N VAL A 80 -10.38 -17.30 15.74
CA VAL A 80 -10.35 -18.61 15.08
C VAL A 80 -10.76 -18.41 13.64
N ARG A 81 -9.84 -18.72 12.71
CA ARG A 81 -10.05 -18.59 11.28
C ARG A 81 -10.27 -19.98 10.68
N PRO A 82 -11.33 -20.20 9.87
CA PRO A 82 -11.46 -21.39 9.05
C PRO A 82 -10.19 -21.60 8.20
N SER A 83 -9.66 -22.82 8.16
CA SER A 83 -8.42 -23.16 7.43
C SER A 83 -8.47 -22.83 5.93
N ARG A 84 -9.69 -22.78 5.39
CA ARG A 84 -9.96 -22.43 3.99
C ARG A 84 -9.79 -20.94 3.69
N TRP A 85 -9.84 -20.05 4.68
CA TRP A 85 -9.66 -18.61 4.47
C TRP A 85 -8.16 -18.31 4.51
N LYS A 86 -7.59 -17.83 3.40
CA LYS A 86 -6.14 -17.79 3.22
C LYS A 86 -5.56 -16.43 2.91
N LEU A 87 -6.37 -15.37 2.76
CA LEU A 87 -5.90 -14.02 2.41
C LEU A 87 -4.72 -13.57 3.28
N ARG A 88 -3.63 -13.21 2.58
CA ARG A 88 -2.39 -12.63 3.10
C ARG A 88 -2.05 -11.30 2.44
N VAL A 89 -2.42 -11.10 1.17
CA VAL A 89 -2.09 -9.89 0.41
C VAL A 89 -3.35 -9.32 -0.24
N LEU A 90 -3.71 -8.10 0.12
CA LEU A 90 -4.70 -7.30 -0.60
C LEU A 90 -3.95 -6.34 -1.52
N ASP A 91 -4.17 -6.44 -2.83
CA ASP A 91 -3.51 -5.58 -3.82
C ASP A 91 -4.54 -4.60 -4.42
N LEU A 92 -4.36 -3.33 -4.08
CA LEU A 92 -5.18 -2.20 -4.52
C LEU A 92 -4.61 -1.52 -5.76
N ARG A 93 -3.48 -2.00 -6.31
CA ARG A 93 -2.87 -1.39 -7.50
C ARG A 93 -3.71 -1.68 -8.74
N ASN A 94 -3.97 -0.66 -9.52
CA ASN A 94 -4.54 -0.81 -10.86
C ASN A 94 -3.41 -1.15 -11.85
N VAL A 95 -3.15 -2.44 -12.03
CA VAL A 95 -2.13 -2.94 -12.97
C VAL A 95 -2.63 -3.09 -14.41
N ASN A 96 -3.82 -2.55 -14.74
CA ASN A 96 -4.44 -2.60 -16.07
C ASN A 96 -4.50 -4.04 -16.65
N GLN A 97 -4.91 -4.99 -15.82
CA GLN A 97 -5.14 -6.39 -16.19
C GLN A 97 -6.56 -6.78 -15.79
N ASP A 98 -7.29 -7.53 -16.61
CA ASP A 98 -8.60 -8.06 -16.21
C ASP A 98 -8.42 -8.95 -14.98
N PHE A 99 -9.18 -8.65 -13.93
CA PHE A 99 -9.24 -9.42 -12.68
C PHE A 99 -9.31 -10.94 -12.90
N LEU A 100 -10.11 -11.40 -13.87
CA LEU A 100 -10.22 -12.82 -14.19
C LEU A 100 -9.02 -13.34 -14.98
N ASN A 101 -8.37 -12.51 -15.79
CA ASN A 101 -7.13 -12.89 -16.49
C ASN A 101 -5.95 -13.00 -15.53
N VAL A 102 -5.87 -12.12 -14.52
CA VAL A 102 -4.91 -12.25 -13.39
C VAL A 102 -5.11 -13.61 -12.70
N TRP A 103 -6.36 -14.03 -12.54
CA TRP A 103 -6.72 -15.29 -11.91
C TRP A 103 -6.41 -16.51 -12.82
N ALA A 104 -6.80 -16.48 -14.09
CA ALA A 104 -6.60 -17.56 -15.05
C ALA A 104 -5.11 -17.78 -15.40
N SER A 105 -4.32 -16.72 -15.40
CA SER A 105 -2.89 -16.77 -15.76
C SER A 105 -2.01 -17.31 -14.65
N ARG A 106 -2.47 -17.33 -13.39
CA ARG A 106 -1.72 -17.83 -12.23
C ARG A 106 -2.30 -19.15 -11.72
N LYS A 107 -2.25 -20.18 -12.56
CA LYS A 107 -2.65 -21.58 -12.23
C LYS A 107 -1.98 -22.15 -10.96
N SER A 108 -0.84 -21.60 -10.53
CA SER A 108 -0.13 -22.00 -9.30
C SER A 108 -0.94 -21.73 -8.02
N TRP A 109 -1.84 -20.75 -8.04
CA TRP A 109 -2.48 -20.29 -6.82
C TRP A 109 -3.68 -21.14 -6.37
N TYR A 110 -4.15 -22.03 -7.23
CA TYR A 110 -5.10 -23.06 -6.84
C TYR A 110 -4.46 -24.12 -5.92
N TYR A 111 -3.13 -24.20 -5.87
CA TYR A 111 -2.37 -25.31 -5.27
C TYR A 111 -1.30 -24.90 -4.25
N CYS A 112 -1.29 -23.66 -3.73
CA CYS A 112 -0.31 -23.31 -2.69
C CYS A 112 -0.73 -23.90 -1.33
N SER A 113 -0.53 -25.21 -1.22
CA SER A 113 -0.54 -26.03 -0.03
C SER A 113 0.43 -27.18 -0.29
N THR A 114 1.73 -26.89 -0.29
CA THR A 114 2.83 -27.81 0.09
C THR A 114 4.16 -27.06 -0.03
N GLU A 115 4.45 -26.19 0.91
CA GLU A 115 5.85 -26.01 1.33
C GLU A 115 5.87 -26.18 2.84
N HIS A 116 6.81 -27.00 3.30
CA HIS A 116 6.94 -27.50 4.66
C HIS A 116 6.91 -26.39 5.71
N GLU A 117 5.74 -26.09 6.27
CA GLU A 117 5.66 -25.50 7.60
C GLU A 117 5.87 -26.65 8.58
N SER A 118 7.14 -26.84 8.97
CA SER A 118 7.47 -27.56 10.19
C SER A 118 6.56 -27.05 11.30
N GLU A 119 5.82 -27.97 11.92
CA GLU A 119 5.05 -27.74 13.13
C GLU A 119 5.98 -27.18 14.22
N LYS A 120 6.11 -25.86 14.26
CA LYS A 120 6.50 -25.15 15.46
C LYS A 120 5.21 -24.63 16.06
N LYS A 121 4.73 -25.37 17.07
CA LYS A 121 3.91 -24.77 18.13
C LYS A 121 4.74 -23.65 18.73
N ASP A 122 4.45 -22.42 18.32
CA ASP A 122 4.84 -21.24 19.06
C ASP A 122 3.64 -20.29 19.12
N ASN A 123 3.52 -19.64 20.26
CA ASN A 123 2.33 -18.90 20.68
C ASN A 123 2.00 -17.73 19.74
N GLU A 124 0.69 -17.52 19.52
CA GLU A 124 0.05 -16.28 19.06
C GLU A 124 0.87 -15.30 18.20
N MET A 125 0.73 -15.37 16.88
CA MET A 125 0.59 -14.15 16.07
C MET A 125 -0.13 -14.46 14.76
N ARG A 126 -1.26 -13.77 14.57
CA ARG A 126 -2.14 -13.89 13.41
C ARG A 126 -1.38 -13.61 12.10
N PRO A 127 -1.90 -14.05 10.95
CA PRO A 127 -1.48 -13.52 9.66
C PRO A 127 -1.57 -11.99 9.62
N ASP A 128 -0.44 -11.29 9.55
CA ASP A 128 -0.43 -9.90 9.12
C ASP A 128 -0.87 -9.87 7.65
N VAL A 129 -2.03 -9.28 7.40
CA VAL A 129 -2.46 -9.00 6.03
C VAL A 129 -1.61 -7.85 5.52
N LYS A 130 -0.96 -8.06 4.38
CA LYS A 130 -0.25 -7.02 3.65
C LYS A 130 -1.19 -6.30 2.70
N VAL A 131 -1.29 -4.99 2.79
CA VAL A 131 -1.99 -4.16 1.81
C VAL A 131 -0.96 -3.47 0.93
N VAL A 132 -1.11 -3.68 -0.39
CA VAL A 132 -0.23 -3.13 -1.43
C VAL A 132 -1.02 -2.10 -2.23
N THR A 133 -0.45 -0.93 -2.47
CA THR A 133 -1.11 0.14 -3.21
C THR A 133 -0.12 0.96 -4.03
N ASP A 134 -0.65 1.71 -5.00
CA ASP A 134 0.04 2.82 -5.67
C ASP A 134 -0.72 4.10 -5.33
N LEU A 135 0.01 5.16 -5.03
CA LEU A 135 -0.57 6.43 -4.58
C LEU A 135 -0.15 7.56 -5.50
N SER A 136 -1.13 8.30 -6.01
CA SER A 136 -0.92 9.52 -6.78
C SER A 136 -1.67 10.67 -6.12
N LEU A 137 -0.95 11.50 -5.37
CA LEU A 137 -1.47 12.65 -4.64
C LEU A 137 -1.18 13.92 -5.45
N ARG A 138 -2.22 14.68 -5.83
CA ARG A 138 -2.03 15.95 -6.55
C ARG A 138 -2.91 17.06 -5.98
N CYS A 139 -2.30 18.15 -5.53
CA CYS A 139 -2.91 19.37 -4.97
C CYS A 139 -3.73 19.18 -3.68
N HIS A 140 -4.57 18.14 -3.59
CA HIS A 140 -5.39 17.80 -2.42
C HIS A 140 -5.69 16.30 -2.39
N LEU A 141 -6.04 15.78 -1.21
CA LEU A 141 -6.44 14.39 -1.05
C LEU A 141 -7.86 14.16 -1.56
N LYS A 142 -8.03 13.11 -2.36
CA LYS A 142 -9.35 12.62 -2.76
C LYS A 142 -9.97 11.80 -1.62
N GLU A 143 -11.29 11.70 -1.58
CA GLU A 143 -12.02 10.99 -0.52
C GLU A 143 -11.52 9.56 -0.26
N HIS A 144 -11.28 8.78 -1.32
CA HIS A 144 -10.75 7.42 -1.19
C HIS A 144 -9.31 7.39 -0.64
N GLN A 145 -8.50 8.41 -0.91
CA GLN A 145 -7.13 8.53 -0.38
C GLN A 145 -7.17 8.87 1.11
N THR A 146 -8.04 9.81 1.48
CA THR A 146 -8.31 10.14 2.89
C THR A 146 -8.82 8.92 3.65
N CYS A 147 -9.75 8.16 3.06
CA CYS A 147 -10.27 6.92 3.65
C CYS A 147 -9.16 5.88 3.86
N LEU A 148 -8.31 5.66 2.86
CA LEU A 148 -7.19 4.72 2.97
C LEU A 148 -6.19 5.17 4.04
N LEU A 149 -5.85 6.45 4.08
CA LEU A 149 -4.93 7.04 5.06
C LEU A 149 -5.47 6.85 6.48
N GLN A 150 -6.71 7.25 6.74
CA GLN A 150 -7.35 7.13 8.06
C GLN A 150 -7.42 5.67 8.52
N TRP A 151 -7.79 4.77 7.60
CA TRP A 151 -7.82 3.34 7.90
C TRP A 151 -6.42 2.83 8.26
N ALA A 152 -5.40 3.17 7.46
CA ALA A 152 -4.03 2.76 7.65
C ALA A 152 -3.42 3.27 8.96
N GLN A 153 -3.68 4.51 9.35
CA GLN A 153 -3.22 5.09 10.62
C GLN A 153 -3.68 4.28 11.82
N GLN A 154 -4.93 3.85 11.81
CA GLN A 154 -5.54 3.09 12.90
C GLN A 154 -5.06 1.63 12.96
N ARG A 155 -4.38 1.11 11.92
CA ARG A 155 -3.89 -0.28 11.84
C ARG A 155 -2.38 -0.38 11.58
N LYS A 156 -1.61 0.68 11.86
CA LYS A 156 -0.16 0.70 11.58
C LYS A 156 0.59 -0.49 12.21
N ASP A 157 0.10 -0.97 13.36
CA ASP A 157 0.72 -2.07 14.12
C ASP A 157 0.09 -3.45 13.84
N SER A 158 -0.99 -3.53 13.05
CA SER A 158 -1.72 -4.78 12.78
C SER A 158 -1.82 -5.14 11.29
N VAL A 159 -1.56 -4.21 10.39
CA VAL A 159 -1.56 -4.40 8.93
C VAL A 159 -0.19 -4.03 8.40
N GLN A 160 0.40 -4.90 7.58
CA GLN A 160 1.59 -4.52 6.84
C GLN A 160 1.21 -3.64 5.65
N LEU A 161 1.58 -2.37 5.68
CA LEU A 161 1.31 -1.43 4.59
C LEU A 161 2.54 -1.32 3.68
N SER A 162 2.30 -1.26 2.37
CA SER A 162 3.35 -1.01 1.40
C SER A 162 2.82 -0.22 0.20
N CYS A 163 3.64 0.70 -0.28
CA CYS A 163 3.39 1.37 -1.54
C CYS A 163 4.46 0.95 -2.54
N VAL A 164 4.07 0.59 -3.76
CA VAL A 164 5.06 0.28 -4.80
C VAL A 164 5.49 1.57 -5.47
N LYS A 165 4.53 2.34 -5.99
CA LYS A 165 4.78 3.64 -6.61
C LYS A 165 3.98 4.74 -5.92
N MET A 166 4.69 5.79 -5.49
CA MET A 166 4.12 7.00 -4.92
C MET A 166 4.49 8.22 -5.76
N GLU A 167 3.50 8.95 -6.26
CA GLU A 167 3.64 10.23 -6.93
C GLU A 167 2.97 11.30 -6.07
N ILE A 168 3.69 12.36 -5.74
CA ILE A 168 3.16 13.50 -4.99
C ILE A 168 3.47 14.79 -5.73
N CYS A 169 2.44 15.57 -5.99
CA CYS A 169 2.54 16.88 -6.62
C CYS A 169 1.92 17.96 -5.72
N ASP A 170 2.72 18.95 -5.35
CA ASP A 170 2.30 20.18 -4.68
C ASP A 170 1.54 19.95 -3.36
N PHE A 171 2.17 19.22 -2.43
CA PHE A 171 1.68 19.00 -1.07
C PHE A 171 2.59 19.66 -0.01
N PRO A 172 2.03 20.10 1.14
CA PRO A 172 2.83 20.50 2.30
C PRO A 172 3.75 19.38 2.77
N ALA A 173 4.94 19.73 3.24
CA ALA A 173 5.98 18.76 3.63
C ALA A 173 5.51 17.84 4.78
N GLU A 174 4.67 18.35 5.68
CA GLU A 174 4.10 17.60 6.80
C GLU A 174 3.20 16.46 6.32
N ILE A 175 2.36 16.74 5.31
CA ILE A 175 1.48 15.72 4.72
C ILE A 175 2.30 14.69 3.95
N ILE A 176 3.33 15.14 3.21
CA ILE A 176 4.24 14.23 2.49
C ILE A 176 4.88 13.25 3.48
N LYS A 177 5.40 13.77 4.58
CA LYS A 177 6.02 12.96 5.63
C LYS A 177 5.04 11.93 6.20
N GLU A 178 3.80 12.34 6.50
CA GLU A 178 2.77 11.44 7.01
C GLU A 178 2.51 10.25 6.06
N PHE A 179 2.41 10.51 4.76
CA PHE A 179 2.27 9.44 3.76
C PHE A 179 3.49 8.54 3.68
N LEU A 180 4.70 9.10 3.72
CA LEU A 180 5.93 8.30 3.69
C LEU A 180 6.07 7.39 4.94
N ASP A 181 5.64 7.87 6.10
CA ASP A 181 5.71 7.15 7.38
C ASP A 181 4.68 6.00 7.48
N ILE A 182 3.55 6.11 6.77
CA ILE A 182 2.47 5.12 6.76
C ILE A 182 2.63 4.16 5.58
N PHE A 183 3.02 4.68 4.42
CA PHE A 183 3.13 3.96 3.17
C PHE A 183 4.56 4.06 2.62
N PRO A 184 5.52 3.31 3.18
CA PRO A 184 6.89 3.32 2.69
C PRO A 184 6.92 2.88 1.21
N PRO A 185 7.33 3.74 0.27
CA PRO A 185 7.30 3.45 -1.15
C PRO A 185 8.58 2.76 -1.64
N GLU A 186 8.46 1.94 -2.68
CA GLU A 186 9.61 1.41 -3.42
C GLU A 186 10.11 2.40 -4.49
N GLU A 187 9.18 3.16 -5.09
CA GLU A 187 9.44 4.21 -6.06
C GLU A 187 8.71 5.49 -5.65
N LEU A 188 9.45 6.59 -5.48
CA LEU A 188 8.92 7.89 -5.07
C LEU A 188 9.18 8.94 -6.17
N HIS A 189 8.14 9.67 -6.56
CA HIS A 189 8.26 10.85 -7.42
C HIS A 189 7.62 12.05 -6.73
N LEU A 190 8.44 13.03 -6.38
CA LEU A 190 8.01 14.29 -5.77
C LEU A 190 8.09 15.41 -6.79
N THR A 191 7.04 16.22 -6.88
CA THR A 191 6.96 17.38 -7.76
C THR A 191 6.52 18.58 -6.94
N THR A 192 7.36 19.62 -6.83
CA THR A 192 7.12 20.79 -5.96
C THR A 192 7.75 22.07 -6.51
N ASN A 193 7.18 23.24 -6.21
CA ASN A 193 7.79 24.54 -6.48
C ASN A 193 8.84 24.96 -5.41
N SER A 194 8.98 24.18 -4.34
CA SER A 194 9.79 24.50 -3.16
C SER A 194 10.71 23.33 -2.80
N VAL A 195 11.57 22.95 -3.75
CA VAL A 195 12.43 21.74 -3.66
C VAL A 195 13.34 21.74 -2.44
N LEU A 196 14.08 22.83 -2.18
CA LEU A 196 15.06 22.86 -1.09
C LEU A 196 14.42 22.78 0.31
N PRO A 197 13.36 23.56 0.63
CA PRO A 197 12.63 23.41 1.88
C PRO A 197 12.06 22.00 2.09
N LEU A 198 11.48 21.40 1.03
CA LEU A 198 10.95 20.05 1.10
C LEU A 198 12.06 19.04 1.43
N LEU A 199 13.19 19.09 0.71
CA LEU A 199 14.32 18.22 0.97
C LEU A 199 14.85 18.36 2.39
N HIS A 200 15.00 19.59 2.90
CA HIS A 200 15.41 19.80 4.28
C HIS A 200 14.46 19.10 5.28
N HIS A 201 13.15 19.09 5.00
CA HIS A 201 12.16 18.46 5.86
C HIS A 201 12.18 16.91 5.79
N ILE A 202 12.35 16.33 4.60
CA ILE A 202 12.19 14.88 4.39
C ILE A 202 13.50 14.10 4.24
N ALA A 203 14.66 14.77 4.10
CA ALA A 203 15.94 14.10 3.81
C ALA A 203 16.29 13.01 4.81
N SER A 204 16.10 13.28 6.11
CA SER A 204 16.34 12.27 7.15
C SER A 204 15.39 11.08 7.01
N HIS A 205 14.12 11.30 6.65
CA HIS A 205 13.14 10.23 6.47
C HIS A 205 13.55 9.34 5.29
N LEU A 206 13.89 9.94 4.15
CA LEU A 206 14.37 9.23 2.96
C LEU A 206 15.61 8.37 3.28
N GLY A 207 16.54 8.87 4.11
CA GLY A 207 17.72 8.12 4.54
C GLY A 207 17.41 6.84 5.34
N HIS A 208 16.26 6.76 6.01
CA HIS A 208 15.82 5.58 6.75
C HIS A 208 14.97 4.61 5.91
N MET A 209 14.60 4.96 4.68
CA MET A 209 13.72 4.13 3.84
C MET A 209 14.49 2.99 3.17
N THR A 210 14.56 1.84 3.82
CA THR A 210 15.31 0.67 3.33
C THR A 210 14.72 0.00 2.09
N LYS A 211 13.45 0.27 1.77
CA LYS A 211 12.76 -0.30 0.58
C LYS A 211 12.75 0.63 -0.63
N LEU A 212 13.15 1.89 -0.47
CA LEU A 212 13.13 2.88 -1.53
C LEU A 212 14.25 2.59 -2.53
N ARG A 213 13.87 2.25 -3.78
CA ARG A 213 14.79 1.90 -4.86
C ARG A 213 14.96 3.02 -5.87
N LYS A 214 13.93 3.84 -6.05
CA LYS A 214 13.93 4.98 -6.96
C LYS A 214 13.33 6.18 -6.28
N CYS A 215 14.02 7.31 -6.35
CA CYS A 215 13.51 8.59 -5.89
C CYS A 215 13.76 9.63 -6.97
N HIS A 216 12.70 10.27 -7.43
CA HIS A 216 12.73 11.33 -8.42
C HIS A 216 12.17 12.61 -7.83
N LEU A 217 12.88 13.72 -8.02
CA LEU A 217 12.46 15.03 -7.55
C LEU A 217 12.43 16.01 -8.72
N SER A 218 11.25 16.53 -9.00
CA SER A 218 10.99 17.50 -10.05
C SER A 218 10.61 18.85 -9.44
N HIS A 219 11.16 19.93 -10.00
CA HIS A 219 10.74 21.28 -9.68
C HIS A 219 9.54 21.70 -10.56
N ILE A 220 8.54 22.37 -10.00
CA ILE A 220 7.45 23.03 -10.76
C ILE A 220 7.80 24.50 -10.94
N PHE A 221 7.87 24.97 -12.18
CA PHE A 221 7.95 26.41 -12.46
C PHE A 221 6.54 27.01 -12.50
N VAL A 222 6.21 27.88 -11.54
CA VAL A 222 5.03 28.73 -11.64
C VAL A 222 5.44 29.97 -12.43
N HIS A 223 5.22 29.96 -13.75
CA HIS A 223 5.32 31.17 -14.54
C HIS A 223 4.02 31.96 -14.37
N GLY A 224 4.11 33.15 -13.77
CA GLY A 224 2.96 34.03 -13.57
C GLY A 224 2.51 34.66 -14.89
N TYR A 225 1.68 33.97 -15.67
CA TYR A 225 0.73 34.55 -16.60
C TYR A 225 -0.51 33.66 -16.67
N CYS A 226 -1.68 34.29 -16.64
CA CYS A 226 -3.00 33.64 -16.48
C CYS A 226 -3.23 32.41 -17.39
N ASP A 227 -3.90 31.42 -16.79
CA ASP A 227 -4.70 30.34 -17.39
C ASP A 227 -4.07 29.09 -18.01
N GLN A 228 -2.75 28.88 -18.04
CA GLN A 228 -2.20 27.56 -18.44
C GLN A 228 -0.96 27.14 -17.62
N MET A 229 -1.12 26.14 -16.75
CA MET A 229 -0.01 25.47 -16.07
C MET A 229 0.82 24.65 -17.06
N VAL A 230 2.02 25.11 -17.40
CA VAL A 230 3.02 24.32 -18.12
C VAL A 230 3.96 23.70 -17.09
N VAL A 231 3.88 22.38 -16.89
CA VAL A 231 4.77 21.64 -15.98
C VAL A 231 6.09 21.36 -16.70
N GLY A 232 7.12 22.15 -16.41
CA GLY A 232 8.50 21.85 -16.82
C GLY A 232 9.24 21.06 -15.73
N CYS A 233 9.65 19.82 -15.99
CA CYS A 233 10.42 19.01 -15.03
C CYS A 233 11.93 19.20 -15.21
N VAL A 234 12.65 19.58 -14.14
CA VAL A 234 14.11 19.37 -14.03
C VAL A 234 14.35 18.04 -13.32
N PHE A 235 15.07 17.13 -13.97
CA PHE A 235 15.45 15.83 -13.42
C PHE A 235 16.66 16.01 -12.49
N MET A 236 16.47 15.92 -11.18
CA MET A 236 17.58 15.76 -10.24
C MET A 236 17.77 14.28 -9.94
N ASN A 237 18.70 13.62 -10.63
CA ASN A 237 19.19 12.30 -10.24
C ASN A 237 20.04 12.46 -8.98
N ALA A 238 19.43 12.35 -7.81
CA ALA A 238 20.16 12.29 -6.56
C ALA A 238 19.50 11.27 -5.63
N ILE A 239 20.13 10.10 -5.50
CA ILE A 239 20.50 9.48 -4.22
C ILE A 239 21.52 8.38 -4.53
N SER A 240 22.79 8.69 -4.27
CA SER A 240 23.83 7.71 -3.96
C SER A 240 24.95 8.30 -3.07
N ALA A 241 25.06 9.63 -2.91
CA ALA A 241 26.16 10.21 -2.12
C ALA A 241 25.79 10.75 -0.71
N ALA A 242 24.51 10.90 -0.36
CA ALA A 242 24.12 11.57 0.90
C ALA A 242 24.05 10.65 2.13
N VAL A 243 23.98 9.33 1.95
CA VAL A 243 23.87 8.36 3.06
C VAL A 243 25.24 7.96 3.63
N GLY A 244 26.33 8.09 2.87
CA GLY A 244 27.69 7.75 3.34
C GLY A 244 28.33 8.81 4.24
N ASN A 245 28.02 10.10 4.04
CA ASN A 245 28.80 11.19 4.66
C ASN A 245 28.31 11.64 6.04
N TYR A 246 27.23 11.06 6.58
CA TYR A 246 26.73 11.37 7.92
C TYR A 246 27.27 10.45 9.02
N GLN A 247 27.84 9.28 8.65
CA GLN A 247 28.45 8.34 9.61
C GLN A 247 29.95 8.61 9.85
N GLU A 248 30.66 9.23 8.91
CA GLU A 248 32.12 9.48 9.04
C GLU A 248 32.48 10.70 9.92
N LYS A 249 31.53 11.57 10.29
CA LYS A 249 31.82 12.80 11.06
C LYS A 249 31.75 12.67 12.59
N GLN A 250 31.64 11.46 13.15
CA GLN A 250 31.64 11.25 14.61
C GLN A 250 32.88 10.53 15.19
N GLY A 251 34.02 10.56 14.50
CA GLY A 251 35.26 9.93 14.98
C GLY A 251 36.51 10.79 14.84
N SER A 252 36.60 11.93 15.53
CA SER A 252 37.87 12.66 15.67
C SER A 252 38.66 12.10 16.87
N PRO A 253 39.91 11.60 16.69
CA PRO A 253 40.75 11.22 17.82
C PRO A 253 41.33 12.47 18.51
N PRO A 254 41.69 12.42 19.80
CA PRO A 254 42.25 13.56 20.51
C PRO A 254 43.67 13.88 20.02
N CYS A 255 43.93 15.19 19.90
CA CYS A 255 45.21 15.78 19.49
C CYS A 255 46.34 15.43 20.49
N PRO A 256 47.56 15.06 20.05
CA PRO A 256 48.67 14.81 20.97
C PRO A 256 49.24 16.12 21.55
N ARG A 257 49.46 16.12 22.87
CA ARG A 257 50.15 17.17 23.63
C ARG A 257 51.58 17.35 23.12
N ALA A 258 51.97 18.59 22.83
CA ALA A 258 53.36 18.97 22.60
C ALA A 258 54.19 18.82 23.89
N GLN A 259 55.26 18.02 23.82
CA GLN A 259 56.37 18.11 24.77
C GLN A 259 57.31 19.22 24.29
N ILE A 260 57.50 20.24 25.12
CA ILE A 260 58.61 21.19 24.96
C ILE A 260 59.72 20.71 25.88
N ASN A 261 60.85 20.31 25.28
CA ASN A 261 62.13 20.17 25.97
C ASN A 261 63.17 20.98 25.18
N GLN A 262 64.00 21.69 25.95
CA GLN A 262 65.10 22.62 25.61
C GLN A 262 64.71 24.09 25.49
#